data_AF-A0A0M4D3D4-F1
#
_entry.id   AF-A0A0M4D3D4-F1
#
_cell.length_a   1.000
_cell.length_b   1.000
_cell.length_c   1.000
_cell.angle_alpha   90.00
_cell.angle_beta   90.00
_cell.angle_gamma   90.00
#
_symmetry.space_group_name_H-M   'P 1'
#
loop_
_entity.id
_entity.type
_entity.pdbx_description
1 polymer ?
#
loop_
_entity_poly.entity_id
_entity_poly.type
_entity_poly.pdbx_seq_one_letter_code
_entity_poly.pdbx_strand_id
1 'polypeptide(L)' 'MNENSPWACHVCGLKSTNGTGRACALCYQIACEAHLAHRPLRNAEFGHLELKLVCSDCAQGLPDNGESGTAP' A
#
# COMPACT_ATOMS: atom_id res chain seq x y z
N MET A 1 4.41 30.16 -6.41
CA MET A 1 4.37 29.17 -7.51
C MET A 1 4.15 27.83 -6.82
N ASN A 2 2.92 27.31 -6.81
CA ASN A 2 2.64 26.04 -6.13
C ASN A 2 3.02 24.94 -7.13
N GLU A 3 4.24 24.41 -7.04
CA GLU A 3 4.70 23.26 -7.84
C GLU A 3 4.02 21.99 -7.35
N ASN A 4 2.70 21.95 -7.52
CA ASN A 4 1.91 20.81 -7.12
C ASN A 4 1.92 19.83 -8.29
N SER A 5 3.01 19.07 -8.40
CA SER A 5 3.13 18.01 -9.40
C SER A 5 1.92 17.08 -9.26
N PRO A 6 1.04 17.03 -10.28
CA PRO A 6 -0.16 16.22 -10.20
C PRO A 6 0.25 14.75 -10.09
N TRP A 7 -0.27 14.07 -9.08
CA TRP A 7 -0.11 12.64 -8.96
C TRP A 7 -1.39 11.94 -9.40
N ALA A 8 -1.24 10.70 -9.85
CA ALA A 8 -2.35 9.86 -10.26
C ALA A 8 -2.32 8.56 -9.45
N CYS A 9 -3.47 8.14 -8.93
CA CYS A 9 -3.60 6.82 -8.35
C CYS A 9 -3.52 5.79 -9.48
N HIS A 10 -2.58 4.85 -9.38
CA HIS A 10 -2.45 3.79 -10.39
C HIS A 10 -3.62 2.77 -10.36
N VAL A 11 -4.34 2.68 -9.23
CA VAL A 11 -5.44 1.72 -9.04
C VAL A 11 -6.74 2.22 -9.70
N CYS A 12 -7.14 3.47 -9.43
CA CYS A 12 -8.39 4.03 -9.96
C CYS A 12 -8.21 5.16 -10.99
N GLY A 13 -6.98 5.59 -11.24
CA GLY A 13 -6.67 6.69 -12.16
C GLY A 13 -6.98 8.09 -11.61
N LEU A 14 -7.42 8.22 -10.35
CA LEU A 14 -7.74 9.52 -9.74
C LEU A 14 -6.51 10.43 -9.79
N LYS A 15 -6.62 11.56 -10.49
CA LYS A 15 -5.59 12.60 -10.55
C LYS A 15 -5.88 13.65 -9.49
N SER A 16 -4.95 13.85 -8.58
CA SER A 16 -5.03 14.89 -7.58
C SER A 16 -3.78 15.74 -7.63
N THR A 17 -3.97 17.04 -7.64
CA THR A 17 -2.93 17.97 -7.20
C THR A 17 -3.01 18.15 -5.69
N ASN A 18 -4.18 17.99 -5.07
CA ASN A 18 -4.32 18.24 -3.64
C ASN A 18 -4.01 17.00 -2.79
N GLY A 19 -3.19 17.18 -1.74
CA GLY A 19 -2.73 16.11 -0.85
C GLY A 19 -1.50 15.34 -1.36
N THR A 20 -0.92 14.51 -0.49
CA THR A 20 0.30 13.73 -0.80
C THR A 20 -0.10 12.31 -1.20
N GLY A 21 -0.12 12.01 -2.51
CA GLY A 21 -0.18 10.63 -2.97
C GLY A 21 1.00 9.84 -2.38
N ARG A 22 0.75 8.65 -1.84
CA ARG A 22 1.81 7.83 -1.23
C ARG A 22 2.15 6.65 -2.13
N ALA A 23 3.40 6.23 -2.11
CA ALA A 23 3.87 5.10 -2.90
C ALA A 23 3.59 3.77 -2.19
N CYS A 24 3.19 2.76 -2.95
CA CYS A 24 3.10 1.38 -2.49
C CYS A 24 4.51 0.84 -2.17
N ALA A 25 4.67 0.18 -1.04
CA ALA A 25 5.95 -0.42 -0.63
C ALA A 25 6.35 -1.67 -1.43
N LEU A 26 5.45 -2.22 -2.26
CA LEU A 26 5.69 -3.41 -3.07
C LEU A 26 5.92 -3.09 -4.55
N CYS A 27 5.00 -2.35 -5.18
CA CYS A 27 5.10 -2.02 -6.60
C CYS A 27 5.67 -0.61 -6.87
N TYR A 28 5.93 0.18 -5.83
CA TYR A 28 6.49 1.54 -5.91
C TYR A 28 5.64 2.55 -6.71
N GLN A 29 4.39 2.20 -7.04
CA GLN A 29 3.46 3.09 -7.73
C GLN A 29 2.67 3.95 -6.73
N ILE A 30 2.29 5.17 -7.15
CA ILE A 30 1.48 6.09 -6.34
C ILE A 30 0.02 5.62 -6.30
N ALA A 31 -0.56 5.60 -5.11
CA ALA A 31 -1.99 5.34 -4.91
C ALA A 31 -2.62 6.39 -3.98
N CYS A 32 -3.93 6.59 -4.11
CA CYS A 32 -4.67 7.41 -3.16
C CYS A 32 -4.88 6.65 -1.85
N GLU A 33 -5.15 7.38 -0.77
CA GLU A 33 -5.33 6.80 0.57
C GLU A 33 -6.49 5.78 0.62
N ALA A 34 -7.51 5.94 -0.22
CA ALA A 34 -8.61 4.97 -0.34
C ALA A 34 -8.17 3.60 -0.90
N HIS A 35 -7.11 3.58 -1.73
CA HIS A 35 -6.54 2.36 -2.31
C HIS A 35 -5.21 1.96 -1.69
N LEU A 36 -4.86 2.57 -0.55
CA LEU A 36 -3.70 2.21 0.25
C LEU A 36 -4.17 1.63 1.58
N ALA A 37 -3.63 0.47 1.92
CA ALA A 37 -3.87 -0.17 3.21
C ALA A 37 -2.52 -0.40 3.91
N HIS A 38 -2.51 -0.25 5.23
CA HIS A 38 -1.39 -0.68 6.03
C HIS A 38 -1.48 -2.21 6.16
N ARG A 39 -0.46 -2.92 5.64
CA ARG A 39 -0.37 -4.37 5.71
C ARG A 39 0.89 -4.77 6.47
N PRO A 40 0.80 -5.75 7.40
CA PRO A 40 1.98 -6.32 8.03
C PRO A 40 2.74 -7.13 6.98
N LEU A 41 3.91 -6.64 6.58
CA LEU A 41 4.83 -7.34 5.69
C LEU A 41 6.00 -7.86 6.50
N ARG A 42 6.34 -9.14 6.32
CA ARG A 42 7.54 -9.70 6.92
C ARG A 42 8.76 -9.05 6.28
N ASN A 43 9.57 -8.39 7.09
CA ASN A 43 10.83 -7.85 6.62
C ASN A 43 11.83 -8.99 6.43
N ALA A 44 12.44 -9.04 5.25
CA ALA A 44 13.43 -10.07 4.90
C ALA A 44 14.73 -9.89 5.71
N GLU A 45 15.07 -8.66 6.10
CA GLU A 45 16.33 -8.37 6.81
C GLU A 45 16.31 -8.78 8.28
N PHE A 46 15.19 -8.54 8.99
CA PHE A 46 15.08 -8.77 10.44
C PHE A 46 14.10 -9.88 10.80
N GLY A 47 13.33 -10.41 9.84
CA GLY A 47 12.35 -11.47 10.06
C GLY A 47 11.10 -11.05 10.85
N HIS A 48 10.95 -9.77 11.19
CA HIS A 48 9.81 -9.23 11.93
C HIS A 48 8.71 -8.72 10.98
N LEU A 49 7.46 -8.66 11.44
CA LEU A 49 6.37 -8.02 10.70
C LEU A 49 6.45 -6.51 10.86
N GLU A 50 6.51 -5.79 9.74
CA GLU A 50 6.48 -4.33 9.69
C GLU A 50 5.23 -3.85 8.96
N LEU A 51 4.56 -2.85 9.52
CA LEU A 51 3.43 -2.20 8.87
C LEU A 51 3.93 -1.34 7.70
N LYS A 52 3.60 -1.75 6.48
CA LYS A 52 3.94 -1.03 5.26
C LYS A 52 2.67 -0.63 4.52
N LEU A 53 2.73 0.52 3.84
CA LEU A 53 1.66 0.98 2.96
C LEU A 53 1.69 0.18 1.66
N VAL A 54 0.61 -0.51 1.36
CA VAL A 54 0.49 -1.37 0.18
C VAL A 54 -0.79 -1.00 -0.57
N CYS A 55 -0.72 -0.92 -1.89
CA CYS A 55 -1.90 -0.65 -2.70
C CYS A 55 -2.86 -1.85 -2.73
N SER A 56 -4.15 -1.61 -2.98
CA SER A 56 -5.17 -2.67 -3.02
C SER A 56 -4.85 -3.81 -4.00
N ASP A 57 -4.16 -3.52 -5.10
CA ASP A 57 -3.72 -4.52 -6.07
C ASP A 57 -2.71 -5.50 -5.45
N CYS A 58 -1.62 -4.98 -4.89
CA CYS A 58 -0.62 -5.80 -4.21
C CYS A 58 -1.16 -6.43 -2.91
N ALA A 59 -2.10 -5.77 -2.23
CA ALA A 59 -2.70 -6.28 -1.00
C ALA A 59 -3.56 -7.53 -1.21
N GLN A 60 -4.12 -7.73 -2.41
CA GLN A 60 -4.87 -8.95 -2.76
C GLN A 60 -3.95 -10.17 -2.90
N GLY A 61 -2.69 -9.96 -3.27
CA GLY A 61 -1.69 -11.03 -3.37
C GLY A 61 -1.03 -11.42 -2.05
N LEU A 62 -1.32 -10.71 -0.96
CA LEU A 62 -0.75 -11.00 0.35
C LEU A 62 -1.64 -12.02 1.09
N PRO A 63 -1.04 -13.07 1.70
CA PRO A 63 -1.79 -13.93 2.57
C PRO A 63 -2.33 -13.09 3.73
N ASP A 64 -3.64 -13.18 3.97
CA ASP A 64 -4.25 -12.61 5.17
C ASP A 64 -3.56 -13.29 6.36
N ASN A 65 -2.64 -12.57 7.00
CA ASN A 65 -1.99 -13.02 8.24
C ASN A 65 -2.95 -12.83 9.44
N GLY A 66 -4.25 -12.94 9.19
CA GLY A 66 -5.22 -13.23 10.22
C GLY A 66 -5.06 -14.70 10.56
N GLU A 67 -4.58 -14.98 11.76
CA GLU A 67 -4.63 -16.31 12.35
C GLU A 67 -6.05 -16.88 12.21
N SER A 68 -6.29 -17.69 11.19
CA SER A 68 -7.29 -18.75 11.26
C SER A 68 -6.59 -19.96 11.85
N GLY A 69 -6.27 -19.84 13.14
CA GLY A 69 -6.05 -21.01 13.98
C GLY A 69 -7.33 -21.85 13.95
N THR A 70 -7.36 -22.87 13.11
CA THR A 70 -8.20 -24.04 13.32
C THR A 70 -7.34 -25.25 12.95
N ALA A 71 -6.52 -25.63 13.92
CA ALA A 71 -6.21 -27.03 14.20
C ALA A 71 -6.97 -27.38 15.48
N PRO A 72 -7.41 -28.64 15.72
CA PRO A 72 -7.33 -29.85 14.90
C PRO A 72 -8.62 -30.19 14.13
#